data_AF-A0AAJ3LPH9-F1
#
_entry.id   AF-A0AAJ3LPH9-F1
#
_cell.length_a   1.000
_cell.length_b   1.000
_cell.length_c   1.000
_cell.angle_alpha   90.00
_cell.angle_beta   90.00
_cell.angle_gamma   90.00
#
_symmetry.space_group_name_H-M   'P 1'
#
loop_
_entity.id
_entity.type
_entity.pdbx_description
1 polymer ?
#
loop_
_entity_poly.entity_id
_entity_poly.type
_entity_poly.pdbx_seq_one_letter_code
_entity_poly.pdbx_strand_id
1 'polypeptide(L)'
;MHRRIAAGLIALTLAAGLSACSGGVTSYADLERDQADKDRLPASTTGAGSDDPFTIDADSTRLVAVQGDTEIFLASATEQGQSRICIIVFAETQPFRACGSGDRVGMSDSVNEYTVLSDAVVDTALDPAEDWTKISENVFTRPVQPTTSDTQ
;
A
#
# COMPACT_ATOMS: atom_id res chain seq x y z
N MET A 1 6.20 30.38 -73.54
CA MET A 1 7.21 30.48 -72.46
C MET A 1 6.80 29.50 -71.36
N HIS A 2 7.47 28.34 -71.24
CA HIS A 2 8.43 28.00 -70.16
C HIS A 2 7.82 28.11 -68.75
N ARG A 3 7.88 27.15 -67.80
CA ARG A 3 8.46 25.80 -67.65
C ARG A 3 8.00 25.31 -66.23
N ARG A 4 7.98 23.99 -66.01
CA ARG A 4 7.63 23.26 -64.76
C ARG A 4 8.49 23.66 -63.52
N ILE A 5 8.01 23.36 -62.29
CA ILE A 5 8.71 22.87 -61.04
C ILE A 5 7.61 22.83 -59.94
N ALA A 6 7.16 21.71 -59.34
CA ALA A 6 7.76 20.64 -58.55
C ALA A 6 8.11 20.98 -57.06
N ALA A 7 7.52 20.20 -56.15
CA ALA A 7 8.05 19.70 -54.86
C ALA A 7 8.05 20.55 -53.56
N GLY A 8 7.74 19.86 -52.45
CA GLY A 8 8.00 20.23 -51.04
C GLY A 8 6.74 20.17 -50.16
N LEU A 9 6.32 19.08 -49.51
CA LEU A 9 6.97 18.14 -48.56
C LEU A 9 7.26 18.78 -47.20
N ILE A 10 6.32 18.69 -46.23
CA ILE A 10 6.63 18.65 -44.79
C ILE A 10 5.67 17.66 -44.12
N ALA A 11 6.23 16.51 -43.74
CA ALA A 11 5.67 15.58 -42.79
C ALA A 11 5.81 16.15 -41.37
N LEU A 12 4.76 16.10 -40.56
CA LEU A 12 4.87 16.21 -39.10
C LEU A 12 4.38 14.91 -38.46
N THR A 13 5.31 13.96 -38.37
CA THR A 13 5.25 12.78 -37.51
C THR A 13 5.59 13.19 -36.07
N LEU A 14 4.62 13.14 -35.17
CA LEU A 14 4.84 12.99 -33.72
C LEU A 14 3.60 12.31 -33.09
N ALA A 15 3.35 11.06 -33.47
CA ALA A 15 2.58 10.17 -32.60
C ALA A 15 3.55 9.69 -31.52
N ALA A 16 3.49 10.35 -30.36
CA ALA A 16 4.26 9.99 -29.18
C ALA A 16 3.95 8.53 -28.82
N GLY A 17 4.97 7.68 -28.91
CA GLY A 17 4.93 6.35 -28.36
C GLY A 17 4.86 6.46 -26.84
N LEU A 18 3.65 6.35 -26.29
CA LEU A 18 3.45 5.96 -24.90
C LEU A 18 3.70 4.45 -24.82
N SER A 19 4.96 4.06 -24.91
CA SER A 19 5.41 2.79 -24.38
C SER A 19 5.25 2.89 -22.87
N ALA A 20 4.05 2.58 -22.39
CA ALA A 20 3.81 2.37 -20.97
C ALA A 20 4.76 1.24 -20.55
N CYS A 21 5.81 1.61 -19.81
CA CYS A 21 6.67 0.66 -19.14
C CYS A 21 5.78 -0.19 -18.23
N SER A 22 5.44 -1.41 -18.66
CA SER A 22 4.65 -2.36 -17.89
C SER A 22 5.47 -3.02 -16.78
N GLY A 23 6.31 -2.24 -16.10
CA GLY A 23 6.80 -2.63 -14.79
C GLY A 23 5.67 -2.33 -13.82
N GLY A 24 4.76 -3.28 -13.63
CA GLY A 24 3.59 -3.13 -12.77
C GLY A 24 4.05 -2.79 -11.36
N VAL A 25 3.95 -1.51 -10.98
CA VAL A 25 4.08 -1.09 -9.60
C VAL A 25 2.83 -1.58 -8.89
N THR A 26 2.98 -2.31 -7.78
CA THR A 26 1.86 -2.69 -6.94
C THR A 26 1.16 -1.44 -6.43
N SER A 27 -0.14 -1.31 -6.69
CA SER A 27 -0.96 -0.17 -6.29
C SER A 27 -1.88 -0.52 -5.12
N TYR A 28 -2.25 0.53 -4.38
CA TYR A 28 -3.17 0.47 -3.25
C TYR A 28 -4.05 1.72 -3.28
N ALA A 29 -5.34 1.55 -3.57
CA ALA A 29 -6.34 2.62 -3.61
C ALA A 29 -6.33 3.53 -2.36
N ASP A 30 -6.08 2.98 -1.17
CA ASP A 30 -5.98 3.74 0.08
C ASP A 30 -4.89 4.82 0.04
N LEU A 31 -3.84 4.64 -0.78
CA LEU A 31 -2.71 5.57 -0.93
C LEU A 31 -2.89 6.59 -2.06
N GLU A 32 -3.91 6.46 -2.91
CA GLU A 32 -4.11 7.34 -4.08
C GLU A 32 -4.70 8.71 -3.73
N ARG A 33 -5.35 8.82 -2.56
CA ARG A 33 -5.88 10.11 -2.07
C ARG A 33 -4.77 10.99 -1.51
N ASP A 34 -4.98 12.30 -1.49
CA ASP A 34 -4.06 13.24 -0.82
C ASP A 34 -3.98 12.98 0.69
N GLN A 35 -2.81 13.30 1.27
CA GLN A 35 -2.60 13.23 2.72
C GLN A 35 -3.33 14.38 3.42
N ALA A 36 -4.13 14.05 4.44
CA ALA A 36 -4.73 14.98 5.38
C ALA A 36 -3.97 15.00 6.72
N ASP A 37 -4.26 15.96 7.60
CA ASP A 37 -3.57 16.09 8.88
C ASP A 37 -3.68 14.83 9.77
N LYS A 38 -4.84 14.17 9.76
CA LYS A 38 -5.08 12.92 10.51
C LYS A 38 -4.24 11.72 10.02
N ASP A 39 -3.67 11.83 8.83
CA ASP A 39 -2.90 10.75 8.22
C ASP A 39 -1.43 10.78 8.64
N ARG A 40 -0.98 11.88 9.25
CA ARG A 40 0.41 12.11 9.59
C ARG A 40 0.80 11.25 10.79
N LEU A 41 1.84 10.47 10.62
CA LEU A 41 2.45 9.72 11.71
C LEU A 41 3.24 10.67 12.64
N PRO A 42 3.35 10.34 13.94
CA PRO A 42 4.35 10.93 14.81
C PRO A 42 5.75 10.76 14.22
N ALA A 43 6.60 11.79 14.32
CA ALA A 43 7.94 11.80 13.72
C ALA A 43 8.86 10.65 14.19
N SER A 44 8.58 10.07 15.36
CA SER A 44 9.30 8.90 15.89
C SER A 44 8.99 7.59 15.16
N THR A 45 7.92 7.53 14.36
CA THR A 45 7.43 6.30 13.72
C THR A 45 7.99 6.10 12.31
N THR A 46 8.59 7.15 11.70
CA THR A 46 9.02 7.13 10.30
C THR A 46 10.48 6.69 10.08
N GLY A 47 11.30 6.60 11.14
CA GLY A 47 12.64 5.99 11.07
C GLY A 47 12.57 4.45 11.05
N ALA A 48 13.50 3.69 10.48
CA ALA A 48 14.89 4.02 10.18
C ALA A 48 15.85 3.69 11.34
N GLY A 49 15.43 2.91 12.34
CA GLY A 49 16.31 2.52 13.45
C GLY A 49 17.43 1.58 13.00
N SER A 50 18.50 1.44 13.78
CA SER A 50 19.59 0.48 13.45
C SER A 50 19.12 -0.97 13.31
N ASP A 51 17.99 -1.31 13.93
CA ASP A 51 17.35 -2.64 13.89
C ASP A 51 16.14 -2.69 12.95
N ASP A 52 15.86 -1.61 12.21
CA ASP A 52 14.72 -1.49 11.32
C ASP A 52 15.18 -1.12 9.90
N PRO A 53 15.12 -2.05 8.94
CA PRO A 53 15.61 -1.81 7.59
C PRO A 53 14.63 -0.99 6.74
N PHE A 54 13.43 -0.67 7.27
CA PHE A 54 12.40 0.05 6.53
C PHE A 54 12.48 1.56 6.77
N THR A 55 12.53 2.31 5.68
CA THR A 55 12.35 3.78 5.69
C THR A 55 10.94 4.09 5.21
N ILE A 56 10.07 4.55 6.11
CA ILE A 56 8.70 4.94 5.77
C ILE A 56 8.73 6.28 5.02
N ASP A 57 7.99 6.36 3.90
CA ASP A 57 7.71 7.63 3.26
C ASP A 57 6.60 8.35 4.04
N ALA A 58 6.99 9.38 4.79
CA ALA A 58 6.10 10.13 5.67
C ALA A 58 4.95 10.82 4.94
N ASP A 59 5.10 11.16 3.65
CA ASP A 59 4.07 11.83 2.86
C ASP A 59 3.06 10.83 2.26
N SER A 60 3.44 9.54 2.25
CA SER A 60 2.59 8.45 1.78
C SER A 60 1.62 7.90 2.84
N THR A 61 1.74 8.33 4.10
CA THR A 61 0.97 7.73 5.20
C THR A 61 -0.51 8.06 5.08
N ARG A 62 -1.40 7.10 5.37
CA ARG A 62 -2.86 7.25 5.30
C ARG A 62 -3.48 6.56 6.51
N LEU A 63 -4.25 7.29 7.31
CA LEU A 63 -5.11 6.68 8.32
C LEU A 63 -6.28 6.01 7.58
N VAL A 64 -6.33 4.68 7.64
CA VAL A 64 -7.30 3.87 6.90
C VAL A 64 -8.48 3.44 7.77
N ALA A 65 -8.28 3.27 9.08
CA ALA A 65 -9.34 2.92 10.00
C ALA A 65 -9.04 3.36 11.44
N VAL A 66 -10.11 3.56 12.21
CA VAL A 66 -10.06 3.73 13.68
C VAL A 66 -11.06 2.73 14.28
N GLN A 67 -10.59 1.90 15.21
CA GLN A 67 -11.40 0.90 15.91
C GLN A 67 -11.19 1.03 17.42
N GLY A 68 -12.12 1.71 18.10
CA GLY A 68 -11.92 2.07 19.50
C GLY A 68 -10.72 3.01 19.63
N ASP A 69 -9.76 2.62 20.46
CA ASP A 69 -8.50 3.35 20.66
C ASP A 69 -7.37 2.90 19.71
N THR A 70 -7.69 2.04 18.74
CA THR A 70 -6.73 1.54 17.75
C THR A 70 -6.79 2.36 16.46
N GLU A 71 -5.67 2.95 16.05
CA GLU A 71 -5.52 3.66 14.77
C GLU A 71 -4.69 2.82 13.80
N ILE A 72 -5.18 2.65 12.58
CA ILE A 72 -4.56 1.79 11.56
C ILE A 72 -4.17 2.65 10.37
N PHE A 73 -2.88 2.63 10.04
CA PHE A 73 -2.29 3.38 8.95
C PHE A 73 -1.72 2.45 7.88
N LEU A 74 -1.76 2.91 6.63
CA LEU A 74 -0.95 2.40 5.54
C LEU A 74 0.12 3.41 5.16
N ALA A 75 1.27 2.94 4.70
CA ALA A 75 2.32 3.78 4.17
C ALA A 75 3.20 3.02 3.17
N SER A 76 3.68 3.72 2.15
CA SER A 76 4.80 3.26 1.35
C SER A 76 6.08 3.32 2.16
N ALA A 77 6.98 2.39 1.89
CA ALA A 77 8.31 2.36 2.49
C ALA A 77 9.35 1.87 1.49
N THR A 78 10.60 2.07 1.84
CA THR A 78 11.75 1.52 1.11
C THR A 78 12.59 0.64 2.02
N GLU A 79 12.98 -0.52 1.51
CA GLU A 79 13.96 -1.40 2.15
C GLU A 79 15.06 -1.73 1.14
N GLN A 80 16.30 -1.33 1.42
CA GLN A 80 17.45 -1.56 0.51
C GLN A 80 17.17 -1.10 -0.95
N GLY A 81 16.45 0.01 -1.11
CA GLY A 81 16.08 0.55 -2.42
C GLY A 81 14.89 -0.14 -3.12
N GLN A 82 14.23 -1.10 -2.46
CA GLN A 82 13.02 -1.76 -2.96
C GLN A 82 11.77 -1.18 -2.31
N SER A 83 10.71 -0.97 -3.10
CA SER A 83 9.41 -0.53 -2.61
C SER A 83 8.76 -1.59 -1.72
N ARG A 84 8.16 -1.12 -0.64
CA ARG A 84 7.41 -1.90 0.34
C ARG A 84 6.09 -1.20 0.65
N ILE A 85 5.08 -1.97 1.01
CA ILE A 85 3.88 -1.46 1.68
C ILE A 85 4.00 -1.82 3.16
N CYS A 86 3.61 -0.90 4.03
CA CYS A 86 3.55 -1.11 5.46
C CYS A 86 2.14 -0.86 5.97
N ILE A 87 1.68 -1.76 6.83
CA ILE A 87 0.59 -1.52 7.77
C ILE A 87 1.21 -1.18 9.13
N ILE A 88 0.68 -0.15 9.78
CA ILE A 88 1.14 0.35 11.07
C ILE A 88 -0.09 0.51 11.95
N VAL A 89 -0.07 -0.10 13.13
CA VAL A 89 -1.19 -0.08 14.06
C VAL A 89 -0.73 0.54 15.37
N PHE A 90 -1.41 1.60 15.79
CA PHE A 90 -1.24 2.22 17.09
C PHE A 90 -2.30 1.69 18.04
N ALA A 91 -1.88 0.89 19.01
CA ALA A 91 -2.70 0.42 20.12
C ALA A 91 -2.13 0.95 21.46
N GLU A 92 -2.82 0.68 22.58
CA GLU A 92 -2.52 1.27 23.90
C GLU A 92 -1.07 1.12 24.39
N THR A 93 -0.35 0.07 23.99
CA THR A 93 0.96 -0.26 24.56
C THR A 93 2.14 0.25 23.74
N GLN A 94 2.12 0.05 22.41
CA GLN A 94 3.16 0.50 21.47
C GLN A 94 2.69 0.28 20.03
N PRO A 95 3.13 1.12 19.07
CA PRO A 95 2.83 0.87 17.67
C PRO A 95 3.56 -0.37 17.17
N PHE A 96 2.85 -1.21 16.43
CA PHE A 96 3.41 -2.36 15.73
C PHE A 96 3.21 -2.18 14.22
N ARG A 97 4.13 -2.72 13.44
CA ARG A 97 4.07 -2.61 11.98
C ARG A 97 4.56 -3.88 11.31
N ALA A 98 4.05 -4.10 10.10
CA ALA A 98 4.55 -5.12 9.20
C ALA A 98 4.69 -4.51 7.82
N CYS A 99 5.82 -4.79 7.18
CA CYS A 99 6.14 -4.29 5.86
C CYS A 99 6.48 -5.46 4.96
N GLY A 100 6.09 -5.38 3.69
CA GLY A 100 6.35 -6.44 2.73
C GLY A 100 6.30 -5.96 1.29
N SER A 101 6.64 -6.86 0.37
CA SER A 101 6.44 -6.66 -1.07
C SER A 101 5.33 -7.54 -1.60
N GLY A 102 4.81 -7.15 -2.76
CA GLY A 102 3.85 -7.93 -3.52
C GLY A 102 2.42 -7.67 -3.08
N ASP A 103 1.54 -8.61 -3.41
CA ASP A 103 0.10 -8.36 -3.37
C ASP A 103 -0.53 -8.52 -1.98
N ARG A 104 0.23 -8.97 -0.97
CA ARG A 104 -0.29 -9.21 0.37
C ARG A 104 0.75 -8.96 1.46
N VAL A 105 0.33 -8.26 2.52
CA VAL A 105 1.08 -8.13 3.78
C VAL A 105 0.13 -8.45 4.93
N GLY A 106 0.57 -9.30 5.85
CA GLY A 106 -0.22 -9.71 7.01
C GLY A 106 0.48 -9.36 8.32
N MET A 107 -0.32 -9.11 9.36
CA MET A 107 0.12 -9.02 10.74
C MET A 107 -0.99 -9.50 11.67
N SER A 108 -0.64 -9.78 12.93
CA SER A 108 -1.61 -10.03 13.98
C SER A 108 -1.17 -9.36 15.27
N ASP A 109 -2.16 -8.93 16.06
CA ASP A 109 -1.99 -8.61 17.47
C ASP A 109 -2.67 -9.70 18.32
N SER A 110 -2.91 -9.45 19.62
CA SER A 110 -3.56 -10.42 20.51
C SER A 110 -5.08 -10.57 20.29
N VAL A 111 -5.69 -9.69 19.51
CA VAL A 111 -7.14 -9.56 19.31
C VAL A 111 -7.51 -9.80 17.85
N ASN A 112 -6.76 -9.25 16.90
CA ASN A 112 -7.08 -9.23 15.48
C ASN A 112 -5.91 -9.65 14.59
N GLU A 113 -6.25 -10.28 13.48
CA GLU A 113 -5.41 -10.39 12.30
C GLU A 113 -5.76 -9.24 11.35
N TYR A 114 -4.75 -8.69 10.69
CA TYR A 114 -4.90 -7.68 9.65
C TYR A 114 -4.19 -8.14 8.39
N THR A 115 -4.79 -7.87 7.24
CA THR A 115 -4.17 -8.11 5.94
C THR A 115 -4.37 -6.91 5.03
N VAL A 116 -3.28 -6.50 4.38
CA VAL A 116 -3.26 -5.52 3.31
C VAL A 116 -3.22 -6.28 2.00
N LEU A 117 -4.03 -5.87 1.02
CA LEU A 117 -4.08 -6.46 -0.31
C LEU A 117 -3.89 -5.38 -1.38
N SER A 118 -3.10 -5.67 -2.41
CA SER A 118 -2.98 -4.79 -3.56
C SER A 118 -4.29 -4.75 -4.35
N ASP A 119 -4.47 -3.70 -5.15
CA ASP A 119 -5.65 -3.56 -6.01
C ASP A 119 -5.79 -4.71 -7.02
N ALA A 120 -4.68 -5.38 -7.35
CA ALA A 120 -4.67 -6.51 -8.28
C ALA A 120 -5.38 -7.76 -7.73
N VAL A 121 -5.45 -7.91 -6.40
CA VAL A 121 -5.96 -9.14 -5.76
C VAL A 121 -7.02 -8.89 -4.70
N VAL A 122 -7.34 -7.63 -4.37
CA VAL A 122 -8.22 -7.23 -3.26
C VAL A 122 -9.59 -7.95 -3.27
N ASP A 123 -10.15 -8.20 -4.45
CA ASP A 123 -11.46 -8.83 -4.61
C ASP A 123 -11.41 -10.37 -4.68
N THR A 124 -10.22 -10.98 -4.66
CA THR A 124 -10.04 -12.42 -4.95
C THR A 124 -9.13 -13.17 -3.98
N ALA A 125 -8.27 -12.48 -3.23
CA ALA A 125 -7.25 -13.12 -2.39
C ALA A 125 -7.77 -13.70 -1.07
N LEU A 126 -8.95 -13.29 -0.62
CA LEU A 126 -9.54 -13.76 0.64
C LEU A 126 -10.57 -14.84 0.37
N ASP A 127 -10.51 -15.90 1.17
CA ASP A 127 -11.55 -16.92 1.20
C ASP A 127 -12.82 -16.31 1.84
N PRO A 128 -13.98 -16.31 1.16
CA PRO A 128 -15.23 -15.86 1.73
C PRO A 128 -15.65 -16.63 3.00
N ALA A 129 -15.10 -17.81 3.26
CA ALA A 129 -15.36 -18.61 4.46
C ALA A 129 -14.56 -18.18 5.70
N GLU A 130 -13.62 -17.23 5.56
CA GLU A 130 -12.67 -16.84 6.61
C GLU A 130 -13.09 -15.59 7.42
N ASP A 131 -14.35 -15.16 7.30
CA ASP A 131 -14.98 -14.06 8.08
C ASP A 131 -14.19 -12.72 8.11
N TRP A 132 -13.44 -12.44 7.04
CA TRP A 132 -12.74 -11.16 6.89
C TRP A 132 -13.70 -9.98 6.77
N THR A 133 -13.46 -8.95 7.57
CA THR A 133 -14.18 -7.67 7.51
C THR A 133 -13.32 -6.63 6.80
N LYS A 134 -13.85 -6.02 5.73
CA LYS A 134 -13.20 -4.88 5.05
C LYS A 134 -13.27 -3.64 5.94
N ILE A 135 -12.13 -3.04 6.26
CA ILE A 135 -12.03 -1.84 7.12
C ILE A 135 -11.54 -0.59 6.36
N SER A 136 -10.93 -0.79 5.19
CA SER A 136 -10.60 0.24 4.21
C SER A 136 -10.54 -0.37 2.81
N GLU A 137 -10.14 0.38 1.78
CA GLU A 137 -10.12 -0.17 0.41
C GLU A 137 -9.19 -1.37 0.27
N ASN A 138 -8.03 -1.34 0.91
CA ASN A 138 -7.01 -2.37 0.81
C ASN A 138 -6.79 -3.16 2.11
N VAL A 139 -7.44 -2.81 3.22
CA VAL A 139 -7.21 -3.46 4.52
C VAL A 139 -8.44 -4.19 5.03
N PHE A 140 -8.19 -5.41 5.49
CA PHE A 140 -9.18 -6.31 6.07
C PHE A 140 -8.70 -6.78 7.44
N THR A 141 -9.66 -7.07 8.32
CA THR A 141 -9.37 -7.61 9.65
C THR A 141 -10.32 -8.75 10.01
N ARG A 142 -9.89 -9.61 10.91
CA ARG A 142 -10.73 -10.60 11.59
C ARG A 142 -10.20 -10.84 13.01
N PRO A 143 -11.03 -11.30 13.95
CA PRO A 143 -10.53 -11.71 15.25
C PRO A 143 -9.52 -12.86 15.13
N VAL A 144 -8.47 -12.83 15.96
CA VAL A 144 -7.59 -13.99 16.13
C VAL A 144 -8.43 -15.13 16.71
N GLN A 145 -8.41 -16.29 16.06
CA GLN A 145 -9.08 -17.46 16.60
C GLN A 145 -8.32 -17.92 17.87
N PRO A 146 -9.02 -18.11 19.01
CA PRO A 146 -8.36 -18.70 20.17
C PRO A 146 -7.84 -20.08 19.78
N THR A 147 -6.54 -20.29 19.93
CA THR A 147 -5.94 -21.62 19.74
C THR A 147 -6.58 -22.55 20.76
N THR A 148 -7.35 -23.54 20.30
CA THR A 148 -8.03 -24.53 21.15
C THR A 148 -7.08 -25.50 21.87
N SER A 149 -5.79 -25.15 22.00
CA SER A 149 -4.76 -25.99 22.59
C SER A 149 -4.63 -25.86 24.12
N ASP A 150 -5.29 -24.91 24.77
CA ASP A 150 -5.22 -24.72 26.24
C ASP A 150 -6.28 -25.53 27.00
N THR A 151 -6.71 -26.68 26.46
CA THR A 151 -7.48 -27.68 27.22
C THR A 151 -6.75 -29.01 27.20
N GLN A 152 -5.76 -29.16 28.08
CA GLN A 152 -5.29 -30.47 28.57
C GLN A 152 -4.81 -30.37 30.01
#